data_AF-A0A348XI79-F1
#
_entry.id   AF-A0A348XI79-F1
#
_cell.length_a   1.000
_cell.length_b   1.000
_cell.length_c   1.000
_cell.angle_alpha   90.00
_cell.angle_beta   90.00
_cell.angle_gamma   90.00
#
_symmetry.space_group_name_H-M   'P 1'
#
loop_
_entity.id
_entity.type
_entity.pdbx_description
1 polymer ?
#
loop_
_entity_poly.entity_id
_entity_poly.type
_entity_poly.pdbx_seq_one_letter_code
_entity_poly.pdbx_strand_id
1 'polypeptide(L)'
;MWTCKRVAKSLAETHYKGLPGRKRLGLKAHMALCLVCSRYHKDAMLMQDCAKALAEREQAGNCQLPARLPEDAKERMKRQLRDVD
;
A
#
# COMPACT_ATOMS: atom_id res chain seq x y z
N MET A 1 -27.74 1.54 -4.97
CA MET A 1 -26.61 1.71 -5.91
C MET A 1 -25.32 1.96 -5.16
N TRP A 2 -24.30 1.14 -5.39
CA TRP A 2 -22.92 1.45 -4.98
C TRP A 2 -22.31 2.32 -6.07
N THR A 3 -22.19 3.61 -5.82
CA THR A 3 -21.51 4.53 -6.73
C THR A 3 -20.03 4.56 -6.39
N CYS A 4 -19.15 4.71 -7.40
CA CYS A 4 -17.71 4.83 -7.19
C CYS A 4 -17.35 5.92 -6.14
N LYS A 5 -18.17 6.99 -6.03
CA LYS A 5 -18.01 8.03 -5.01
C LYS A 5 -18.25 7.54 -3.58
N ARG A 6 -19.26 6.68 -3.37
CA ARG A 6 -19.58 6.12 -2.05
C ARG A 6 -18.52 5.12 -1.60
N VAL A 7 -17.99 4.36 -2.56
CA VAL A 7 -16.87 3.41 -2.45
C VAL A 7 -15.60 4.14 -2.01
N ALA A 8 -15.21 5.20 -2.74
CA ALA A 8 -14.05 6.03 -2.38
C ALA A 8 -14.19 6.67 -1.00
N LYS A 9 -15.38 7.22 -0.68
CA LYS A 9 -15.65 7.80 0.65
C LYS A 9 -15.52 6.76 1.76
N SER A 10 -16.05 5.55 1.56
CA SER A 10 -15.93 4.49 2.55
C SER A 10 -14.50 4.00 2.79
N LEU A 11 -13.62 4.03 1.77
CA LEU A 11 -12.20 3.71 1.97
C LEU A 11 -11.41 4.84 2.64
N ALA A 12 -11.79 6.09 2.37
CA ALA A 12 -11.16 7.23 3.02
C ALA A 12 -11.49 7.29 4.52
N GLU A 13 -12.75 7.01 4.88
CA GLU A 13 -13.20 7.04 6.29
C GLU A 13 -12.86 5.76 7.06
N THR A 14 -12.79 4.60 6.38
CA THR A 14 -12.54 3.32 7.03
C THR A 14 -11.56 2.47 6.22
N HIS A 15 -10.52 1.98 6.89
CA HIS A 15 -9.56 1.04 6.31
C HIS A 15 -10.30 -0.20 5.80
N TYR A 16 -9.95 -0.71 4.61
CA TYR A 16 -10.69 -1.80 3.95
C TYR A 16 -10.90 -3.04 4.86
N LYS A 17 -9.91 -3.33 5.72
CA LYS A 17 -9.94 -4.42 6.70
C LYS A 17 -10.88 -4.19 7.89
N GLY A 18 -11.26 -2.95 8.17
CA GLY A 18 -12.22 -2.57 9.22
C GLY A 18 -13.68 -2.53 8.77
N LEU A 19 -13.97 -2.66 7.47
CA LEU A 19 -15.36 -2.66 7.00
C LEU A 19 -16.10 -3.94 7.43
N PRO A 20 -17.37 -3.84 7.86
CA PRO A 20 -18.21 -5.00 8.14
C PRO A 20 -18.36 -5.86 6.88
N GLY A 21 -18.29 -7.19 7.03
CA GLY A 21 -18.16 -8.15 5.92
C GLY A 21 -19.20 -8.02 4.80
N ARG A 22 -20.43 -7.61 5.13
CA ARG A 22 -21.49 -7.34 4.13
C ARG A 22 -21.16 -6.16 3.21
N LYS A 23 -20.56 -5.09 3.75
CA LYS A 23 -20.09 -3.94 2.96
C LYS A 23 -18.88 -4.33 2.11
N ARG A 24 -18.00 -5.19 2.62
CA ARG A 24 -16.84 -5.70 1.89
C ARG A 24 -17.25 -6.47 0.63
N LEU A 25 -18.27 -7.32 0.72
CA LEU A 25 -18.81 -8.06 -0.44
C LEU A 25 -19.38 -7.13 -1.51
N GLY A 26 -20.18 -6.13 -1.12
CA GLY A 26 -20.75 -5.15 -2.06
C GLY A 26 -19.68 -4.31 -2.77
N LEU A 27 -18.65 -3.90 -2.03
CA LEU A 27 -17.51 -3.15 -2.58
C LEU A 27 -16.67 -4.02 -3.54
N LYS A 28 -16.46 -5.30 -3.20
CA LYS A 28 -15.75 -6.27 -4.05
C LYS A 28 -16.51 -6.56 -5.35
N ALA A 29 -17.83 -6.69 -5.28
CA ALA A 29 -18.68 -6.83 -6.45
C ALA A 29 -18.63 -5.58 -7.35
N HIS A 30 -18.66 -4.38 -6.75
CA HIS A 30 -18.54 -3.12 -7.51
C HIS A 30 -17.17 -2.96 -8.17
N MET A 31 -16.08 -3.32 -7.48
CA MET A 31 -14.74 -3.34 -8.07
C MET A 31 -14.61 -4.34 -9.22
N ALA A 32 -15.31 -5.47 -9.18
CA ALA A 32 -15.31 -6.44 -10.27
C ALA A 32 -16.09 -5.92 -11.50
N LEU A 33 -17.12 -5.10 -11.28
CA LEU A 33 -17.99 -4.57 -12.34
C LEU A 33 -17.48 -3.24 -12.93
N CYS A 34 -16.72 -2.45 -12.17
CA CYS A 34 -16.24 -1.14 -12.59
C CYS A 34 -14.73 -1.11 -12.79
N LEU A 35 -14.29 -0.99 -14.05
CA LEU A 35 -12.88 -0.98 -14.45
C LEU A 35 -12.08 0.14 -13.76
N VAL A 36 -12.66 1.32 -13.59
CA VAL A 36 -12.01 2.47 -12.93
C VAL A 36 -11.79 2.18 -11.44
N CYS A 37 -12.85 1.75 -10.76
CA CYS A 37 -12.81 1.43 -9.34
C CYS A 37 -11.90 0.22 -9.07
N SER A 38 -11.76 -0.72 -10.02
CA SER A 38 -10.88 -1.89 -9.89
C SER A 38 -9.39 -1.55 -9.76
N ARG A 39 -8.92 -0.51 -10.48
CA ARG A 39 -7.51 -0.08 -10.46
C ARG A 39 -7.25 0.82 -9.25
N TYR A 40 -8.06 1.87 -9.11
CA TYR A 40 -7.91 2.86 -8.05
C TYR A 40 -7.96 2.23 -6.65
N HIS A 41 -8.84 1.24 -6.41
CA HIS A 41 -8.88 0.59 -5.11
C HIS A 41 -7.72 -0.35 -4.82
N LYS A 42 -7.13 -0.99 -5.84
CA LYS A 42 -5.93 -1.81 -5.62
C LYS A 42 -4.79 -0.93 -5.13
N ASP A 43 -4.60 0.23 -5.77
CA ASP A 43 -3.56 1.18 -5.39
C ASP A 43 -3.85 1.79 -4.01
N ALA A 44 -5.10 2.16 -3.72
CA ALA A 44 -5.49 2.67 -2.40
C ALA A 44 -5.33 1.63 -1.29
N MET A 45 -5.66 0.36 -1.54
CA MET A 45 -5.46 -0.73 -0.58
C MET A 45 -3.97 -1.00 -0.35
N LEU A 46 -3.15 -0.96 -1.40
CA LEU A 46 -1.71 -1.11 -1.28
C LEU A 46 -1.12 0.00 -0.38
N MET A 47 -1.49 1.25 -0.63
CA MET A 47 -1.06 2.38 0.19
C MET A 47 -1.51 2.24 1.65
N GLN A 48 -2.74 1.79 1.86
CA GLN A 48 -3.30 1.51 3.19
C GLN A 48 -2.56 0.39 3.92
N ASP A 49 -2.15 -0.67 3.23
CA ASP A 49 -1.36 -1.77 3.80
C ASP A 49 0.09 -1.34 4.06
N CYS A 50 0.71 -0.56 3.17
CA CYS A 50 2.03 0.04 3.40
C CYS A 50 2.04 0.96 4.61
N ALA A 51 1.03 1.84 4.74
CA ALA A 51 0.90 2.72 5.89
C ALA A 51 0.72 1.93 7.20
N LYS A 52 -0.04 0.83 7.17
CA LYS A 52 -0.19 -0.06 8.34
C LYS A 52 1.12 -0.76 8.68
N ALA A 53 1.82 -1.31 7.70
CA ALA A 53 3.10 -1.97 7.90
C ALA A 53 4.18 -1.00 8.41
N LEU A 54 4.14 0.26 7.96
CA LEU A 54 5.01 1.32 8.46
C LEU A 54 4.67 1.66 9.91
N ALA A 55 3.39 1.89 10.23
CA ALA A 55 2.96 2.15 11.59
C ALA A 55 3.28 0.98 12.55
N GLU A 56 3.13 -0.26 12.10
CA GLU A 56 3.53 -1.47 12.85
C GLU A 56 5.05 -1.53 13.05
N ARG A 57 5.85 -1.13 12.06
CA ARG A 57 7.32 -1.01 12.20
C ARG A 57 7.72 0.08 13.18
N GLU A 58 7.05 1.23 13.14
CA GLU A 58 7.30 2.33 14.07
C GLU A 58 6.93 1.93 15.52
N GLN A 59 5.77 1.29 15.70
CA GLN A 59 5.32 0.82 17.02
C GLN A 59 6.18 -0.33 17.57
N ALA A 60 6.70 -1.20 16.71
CA ALA A 60 7.61 -2.28 17.10
C ALA A 60 9.02 -1.79 17.52
N GLY A 61 9.25 -0.47 17.57
CA GLY A 61 10.57 0.10 17.91
C GLY A 61 11.61 -0.12 16.82
N ASN A 62 11.21 -0.57 15.63
CA ASN A 62 12.08 -0.71 14.45
C ASN A 62 12.30 0.63 13.73
N CYS A 63 12.23 1.75 14.47
CA CYS A 63 12.80 3.04 14.06
C CYS A 63 14.33 3.04 14.12
N GLN A 64 14.98 1.87 13.98
CA GLN A 64 16.39 1.84 13.66
C GLN A 64 16.51 2.43 12.27
N LEU A 65 17.17 3.59 12.19
CA LEU A 65 17.73 4.13 10.95
C LEU A 65 18.21 2.93 10.13
N PRO A 66 17.71 2.73 8.88
CA PRO A 66 18.02 1.51 8.12
C PRO A 66 19.51 1.28 8.23
N ALA A 67 19.90 0.12 8.79
CA ALA A 67 21.27 -0.17 9.16
C ALA A 67 22.18 0.33 8.04
N ARG A 68 23.03 1.31 8.36
CA ARG A 68 23.84 2.05 7.39
C ARG A 68 24.41 1.02 6.43
N LEU A 69 24.10 1.17 5.14
CA LEU A 69 24.47 0.17 4.14
C LEU A 69 25.96 -0.14 4.33
N PRO A 70 26.36 -1.41 4.56
CA PRO A 70 27.76 -1.73 4.78
C PRO A 70 28.57 -1.17 3.60
N GLU A 71 29.65 -0.44 3.88
CA GLU A 71 30.36 0.34 2.86
C GLU A 71 30.83 -0.55 1.68
N ASP A 72 31.08 -1.84 1.93
CA ASP A 72 31.36 -2.84 0.88
C ASP A 72 30.19 -3.00 -0.11
N ALA A 73 28.94 -3.07 0.37
CA ALA A 73 27.77 -3.17 -0.49
C ALA A 73 27.55 -1.89 -1.32
N LYS A 74 27.87 -0.73 -0.75
CA LYS A 74 27.80 0.57 -1.42
C LYS A 74 28.84 0.70 -2.53
N GLU A 75 30.08 0.27 -2.29
CA GLU A 75 31.13 0.28 -3.32
C GLU A 75 30.85 -0.72 -4.45
N ARG A 76 30.29 -1.91 -4.15
CA ARG A 76 29.82 -2.84 -5.19
C ARG A 76 28.76 -2.20 -6.10
N MET A 77 27.75 -1.55 -5.51
CA MET A 77 26.71 -0.85 -6.29
C MET A 77 27.29 0.30 -7.13
N LYS A 78 28.25 1.05 -6.57
CA LYS A 78 28.93 2.15 -7.26
C LYS A 78 29.84 1.69 -8.40
N ARG A 79 30.37 0.47 -8.34
CA ARG A 79 31.08 -0.16 -9.47
C ARG A 79 30.11 -0.57 -10.57
N GLN A 80 29.03 -1.27 -10.21
CA GLN A 80 28.01 -1.70 -11.17
C GLN A 80 27.37 -0.54 -11.94
N LEU A 81 27.16 0.61 -11.30
CA LEU A 81 26.65 1.82 -11.98
C LEU A 81 27.68 2.52 -12.88
N ARG A 82 28.98 2.26 -12.68
CA ARG A 82 30.06 2.81 -13.53
C ARG A 82 30.41 1.93 -14.72
N ASP A 83 30.07 0.64 -14.65
CA ASP A 83 30.31 -0.35 -15.72
C ASP A 83 29.18 -0.38 -16.76
N VAL A 84 28.08 0.35 -16.53
CA VAL A 84 27.03 0.57 -17.53
C VAL A 84 27.36 1.85 -18.30
N ASP A 85 28.44 1.78 -19.10
CA ASP A 85 28.77 2.72 -20.17
C ASP A 85 28.85 1.95 -21.49
#